data_AF-A0A0D6A387-F1
#
_entry.id   AF-A0A0D6A387-F1
#
_cell.length_a   1.000
_cell.length_b   1.000
_cell.length_c   1.000
_cell.angle_alpha   90.00
_cell.angle_beta   90.00
_cell.angle_gamma   90.00
#
_symmetry.space_group_name_H-M   'P 1'
#
loop_
_entity.id
_entity.type
_entity.pdbx_description
1 polymer ?
#
loop_
_entity_poly.entity_id
_entity_poly.type
_entity_poly.pdbx_seq_one_letter_code
_entity_poly.pdbx_strand_id
1 'polypeptide(L)' 'MTKYQANTKLRAIKLYQKGVDLNQISKELNITNANEIDHWRWLSNCKYRITNQTIF' A
#
# COMPACT_ATOMS: atom_id res chain seq x y z
N MET A 1 -4.94 5.56 -16.58
CA MET A 1 -5.15 6.40 -15.39
C MET A 1 -5.12 5.52 -14.15
N THR A 2 -4.25 5.81 -13.17
CA THR A 2 -4.29 5.09 -11.90
C THR A 2 -5.50 5.55 -11.10
N LYS A 3 -6.43 4.63 -10.81
CA LYS A 3 -7.71 4.86 -10.10
C LYS A 3 -7.56 5.59 -8.74
N TYR A 4 -6.39 5.46 -8.10
CA TYR A 4 -6.08 6.08 -6.81
C TYR A 4 -4.79 6.89 -6.89
N GLN A 5 -4.80 8.07 -6.26
CA GLN A 5 -3.62 8.94 -6.14
C GLN A 5 -2.51 8.26 -5.32
N ALA A 6 -1.25 8.60 -5.62
CA ALA A 6 -0.09 8.03 -4.92
C ALA A 6 -0.14 8.30 -3.39
N ASN A 7 -0.64 9.46 -2.97
CA ASN A 7 -0.80 9.80 -1.56
C ASN A 7 -1.79 8.87 -0.84
N THR A 8 -2.91 8.53 -1.48
CA THR A 8 -3.90 7.58 -0.95
C THR A 8 -3.29 6.20 -0.74
N LYS A 9 -2.48 5.73 -1.71
CA LYS A 9 -1.79 4.44 -1.62
C LYS A 9 -0.79 4.41 -0.46
N LEU A 10 0.02 5.46 -0.32
CA LEU A 10 0.98 5.59 0.78
C LEU A 10 0.28 5.64 2.15
N ARG A 11 -0.84 6.38 2.25
CA ARG A 11 -1.62 6.45 3.49
C ARG A 11 -2.22 5.09 3.85
N ALA A 12 -2.73 4.34 2.86
CA ALA A 12 -3.25 2.98 3.06
C ALA A 12 -2.17 2.03 3.58
N ILE A 13 -0.98 2.04 2.97
CA ILE A 13 0.17 1.21 3.40
C ILE A 13 0.58 1.57 4.84
N LYS A 14 0.65 2.85 5.19
CA LYS A 14 1.00 3.30 6.55
C LYS A 14 -0.03 2.86 7.59
N LEU A 15 -1.32 2.94 7.28
CA LEU A 15 -2.37 2.48 8.18
C LEU A 15 -2.28 0.96 8.40
N TYR A 16 -2.05 0.20 7.33
CA TYR A 16 -1.84 -1.24 7.44
C TYR A 16 -0.62 -1.58 8.29
N GLN A 17 0.50 -0.87 8.12
CA GLN A 17 1.71 -1.04 8.95
C GLN A 17 1.48 -0.72 10.44
N LYS A 18 0.48 0.11 10.77
CA LYS A 18 0.06 0.38 12.15
C LYS A 18 -0.86 -0.71 12.73
N GLY A 19 -1.18 -1.76 11.96
CA GLY A 19 -2.07 -2.84 12.37
C GLY A 19 -3.56 -2.54 12.13
N VAL A 20 -3.89 -1.54 11.32
CA VAL A 20 -5.29 -1.27 10.95
C VAL A 20 -5.76 -2.30 9.92
N ASP A 21 -6.96 -2.84 10.11
CA ASP A 21 -7.55 -3.83 9.21
C ASP A 21 -7.83 -3.26 7.80
N LEU A 22 -7.64 -4.10 6.77
CA LEU A 22 -7.83 -3.72 5.37
C LEU A 22 -9.24 -3.20 5.07
N ASN A 23 -10.27 -3.74 5.73
CA ASN A 23 -11.66 -3.31 5.56
C ASN A 23 -11.93 -1.96 6.22
N GLN A 24 -11.19 -1.62 7.28
CA GLN A 24 -11.28 -0.31 7.91
C GLN A 24 -10.56 0.74 7.04
N ILE A 25 -9.39 0.41 6.51
CA ILE A 25 -8.63 1.28 5.60
C ILE A 25 -9.42 1.53 4.30
N SER A 26 -10.07 0.50 3.76
CA SER A 26 -10.87 0.63 2.54
C SER A 26 -12.04 1.60 2.74
N LYS A 27 -12.71 1.54 3.89
CA LYS A 27 -13.77 2.47 4.27
C LYS A 27 -13.25 3.89 4.49
N GLU A 28 -12.14 4.07 5.23
CA GLU A 28 -11.57 5.39 5.53
C GLU A 28 -11.11 6.12 4.25
N LEU A 29 -10.52 5.38 3.30
CA LEU A 29 -9.94 5.95 2.08
C LEU A 29 -10.83 5.81 0.84
N ASN A 30 -12.07 5.33 1.00
CA ASN A 30 -13.03 5.08 -0.08
C ASN A 30 -12.44 4.20 -1.21
N ILE A 31 -11.73 3.15 -0.81
CA ILE A 31 -11.15 2.17 -1.73
C ILE A 31 -12.17 1.06 -1.92
N THR A 32 -12.58 0.83 -3.16
CA THR A 32 -13.65 -0.12 -3.49
C THR A 32 -13.22 -1.56 -3.22
N ASN A 33 -11.94 -1.88 -3.43
CA ASN A 33 -11.40 -3.21 -3.28
C ASN A 33 -10.21 -3.21 -2.31
N ALA A 34 -10.41 -3.78 -1.12
CA ALA A 34 -9.39 -3.86 -0.09
C ALA A 34 -8.14 -4.65 -0.53
N ASN A 35 -8.27 -5.59 -1.48
CA ASN A 35 -7.14 -6.36 -2.01
C ASN A 35 -6.15 -5.48 -2.80
N GLU A 36 -6.57 -4.30 -3.28
CA GLU A 36 -5.64 -3.36 -3.91
C GLU A 36 -4.61 -2.82 -2.90
N ILE A 37 -4.99 -2.70 -1.62
CA ILE A 37 -4.09 -2.22 -0.56
C ILE A 37 -2.98 -3.23 -0.30
N ASP A 38 -3.31 -4.52 -0.27
CA ASP A 38 -2.31 -5.59 -0.11
C ASP A 38 -1.36 -5.63 -1.31
N HIS A 39 -1.89 -5.46 -2.52
CA HIS A 39 -1.07 -5.33 -3.73
C HIS A 39 -0.10 -4.14 -3.64
N TRP A 40 -0.55 -2.97 -3.16
CA TRP A 40 0.32 -1.80 -3.00
C TRP A 40 1.38 -2.01 -1.92
N ARG A 41 1.03 -2.67 -0.82
CA ARG A 41 1.98 -3.08 0.22
C ARG A 41 3.05 -3.99 -0.37
N TRP A 42 2.65 -5.02 -1.12
CA TRP A 42 3.57 -5.96 -1.76
C TRP A 42 4.52 -5.22 -2.71
N LEU A 43 3.99 -4.38 -3.60
CA LEU A 43 4.81 -3.55 -4.51
C LEU A 43 5.77 -2.61 -3.77
N SER A 44 5.31 -1.98 -2.68
CA SER A 44 6.15 -1.10 -1.86
C SER A 44 7.31 -1.88 -1.23
N ASN A 45 7.06 -3.10 -0.77
CA ASN A 45 8.07 -3.95 -0.17
C ASN A 45 9.04 -4.51 -1.21
N CYS A 46 8.55 -4.90 -2.40
CA CYS A 46 9.39 -5.32 -3.52
C CYS A 46 10.31 -4.20 -4.00
N LYS A 47 9.83 -2.96 -4.13
CA LYS A 47 10.70 -1.82 -4.46
C LYS A 47 11.81 -1.62 -3.43
N TYR A 48 11.48 -1.73 -2.14
CA TYR A 48 12.46 -1.60 -1.06
C TYR A 48 13.50 -2.73 -1.07
N ARG A 49 13.08 -3.94 -1.45
CA ARG A 49 13.96 -5.12 -1.57
C ARG A 49 14.91 -5.01 -2.77
N ILE A 50 14.46 -4.46 -3.90
CA ILE A 50 15.29 -4.23 -5.09
C ILE A 50 16.33 -3.13 -4.83
N THR A 51 15.99 -2.07 -4.08
CA THR A 51 16.95 -1.01 -3.74
C THR A 51 18.01 -1.43 -2.73
N ASN A 52 17.71 -2.35 -1.82
CA ASN A 52 18.65 -2.83 -0.80
C ASN A 52 19.50 -4.04 -1.27
N GLN A 53 19.32 -4.50 -2.51
CA GLN A 53 20.09 -5.62 -3.08
C GLN A 53 21.14 -5.17 -4.12
N THR A 54 21.28 -3.87 -4.35
CA THR A 54 22.27 -3.30 -5.29
C THR A 54 23.38 -2.57 -4.54
N ILE A 55 24.06 -3.27 -3.63
CA ILE A 55 25.44 -2.93 -3.25
C ILE A 55 26.16 -4.28 -3.03
N PHE A 56 26.70 -4.82 -4.12
CA PHE A 56 27.82 -5.75 -4.10
C PHE A 56 28.85 -5.22 -5.11
#